data_AF-A0A953YG88-F1
#
_entry.id   AF-A0A953YG88-F1
#
_cell.length_a   1.000
_cell.length_b   1.000
_cell.length_c   1.000
_cell.angle_alpha   90.00
_cell.angle_beta   90.00
_cell.angle_gamma   90.00
#
_symmetry.space_group_name_H-M   'P 1'
#
loop_
_entity.id
_entity.type
_entity.pdbx_description
1 polymer ?
#
loop_
_entity_poly.entity_id
_entity_poly.type
_entity_poly.pdbx_seq_one_letter_code
_entity_poly.pdbx_strand_id
1 'polypeptide(L)'
;MDFAYSDKVKALQEQLTQFMEREIAPRDREWHELTEAGTFPPPFCEDIKAKAKAEGLWNMFLPSLPEDMPGTRCSNLEYAPLAEIMGRIYWSPEMFNCNAPDTGNMEV
;
A
#
# COMPACT_ATOMS: atom_id res chain seq x y z
N MET A 1 17.40 -14.37 -20.12
CA MET A 1 16.91 -13.23 -19.33
C MET A 1 16.13 -13.83 -18.18
N ASP A 2 16.54 -13.58 -16.95
CA ASP A 2 15.84 -14.07 -15.77
C ASP A 2 14.79 -13.02 -15.39
N PHE A 3 13.52 -13.42 -15.45
CA PHE A 3 12.37 -12.56 -15.15
C PHE A 3 11.80 -12.85 -13.75
N ALA A 4 12.43 -13.74 -12.98
CA ALA A 4 11.97 -14.05 -11.63
C ALA A 4 12.15 -12.85 -10.70
N TYR A 5 11.16 -12.61 -9.85
CA TYR A 5 11.28 -11.64 -8.77
C TYR A 5 12.36 -12.05 -7.78
N SER A 6 13.03 -11.05 -7.19
CA SER A 6 13.95 -11.27 -6.07
C SER A 6 13.20 -11.82 -4.85
N ASP A 7 13.92 -12.50 -3.96
CA ASP A 7 13.31 -13.05 -2.74
C ASP A 7 12.72 -11.95 -1.84
N LYS A 8 13.33 -10.76 -1.85
CA LYS A 8 12.77 -9.55 -1.22
C LYS A 8 11.37 -9.23 -1.76
N VAL A 9 11.21 -9.19 -3.08
CA VAL A 9 9.93 -8.84 -3.72
C VAL A 9 8.89 -9.94 -3.47
N LYS A 10 9.28 -11.21 -3.52
CA LYS A 10 8.36 -12.32 -3.18
C LYS A 10 7.85 -12.22 -1.75
N ALA A 11 8.74 -11.94 -0.79
CA ALA A 11 8.35 -11.75 0.61
C ALA A 11 7.41 -10.55 0.79
N LEU A 12 7.67 -9.43 0.12
CA LEU A 12 6.79 -8.26 0.14
C LEU A 12 5.42 -8.55 -0.49
N GLN A 13 5.36 -9.30 -1.60
CA GLN A 13 4.09 -9.70 -2.21
C GLN A 13 3.26 -10.58 -1.27
N GLU A 14 3.89 -11.55 -0.61
CA GLU A 14 3.22 -12.42 0.35
C GLU A 14 2.68 -11.62 1.55
N GLN A 15 3.54 -10.79 2.15
CA GLN A 15 3.17 -9.94 3.28
C GLN A 15 2.02 -8.98 2.94
N LEU A 16 2.12 -8.30 1.79
CA LEU A 16 1.10 -7.38 1.32
C LEU A 16 -0.21 -8.10 1.02
N THR A 17 -0.16 -9.29 0.42
CA THR A 17 -1.37 -10.10 0.16
C THR A 17 -2.06 -10.48 1.46
N GLN A 18 -1.31 -10.95 2.47
CA GLN A 18 -1.86 -11.29 3.78
C GLN A 18 -2.44 -10.06 4.50
N PHE A 19 -1.80 -8.90 4.37
CA PHE A 19 -2.33 -7.64 4.92
C PHE A 19 -3.65 -7.25 4.24
N MET A 20 -3.71 -7.34 2.91
CA MET A 20 -4.92 -7.07 2.14
C MET A 20 -6.08 -7.98 2.58
N GLU A 21 -5.84 -9.27 2.76
CA GLU A 21 -6.86 -10.24 3.20
C GLU A 21 -7.33 -10.01 4.64
N ARG A 22 -6.41 -9.61 5.54
CA ARG A 22 -6.70 -9.45 6.97
C ARG A 22 -7.33 -8.10 7.32
N GLU A 23 -6.80 -7.01 6.76
CA GLU A 23 -7.16 -5.66 7.18
C GLU A 23 -8.05 -4.92 6.16
N ILE A 24 -7.86 -5.17 4.85
CA ILE A 24 -8.51 -4.39 3.79
C ILE A 24 -9.81 -5.06 3.31
N ALA A 25 -9.72 -6.28 2.77
CA ALA A 25 -10.82 -6.97 2.11
C ALA A 25 -12.09 -7.13 2.99
N PRO A 26 -12.00 -7.42 4.31
CA PRO A 26 -13.18 -7.53 5.16
C PRO A 26 -13.95 -6.22 5.33
N ARG A 27 -13.30 -5.07 5.07
CA ARG A 27 -13.86 -3.72 5.27
C ARG A 27 -14.35 -3.08 3.98
N ASP A 28 -14.23 -3.74 2.84
CA ASP A 28 -14.59 -3.17 1.54
C ASP A 28 -16.08 -2.76 1.48
N ARG A 29 -16.95 -3.60 2.05
CA ARG A 29 -18.37 -3.28 2.19
C ARG A 29 -18.62 -2.08 3.11
N GLU A 30 -17.99 -2.07 4.29
CA GLU A 30 -18.14 -0.97 5.27
C GLU A 30 -17.63 0.35 4.71
N TRP A 31 -16.52 0.31 3.95
CA TRP A 31 -16.00 1.46 3.22
C TRP A 31 -17.06 2.07 2.29
N HIS A 32 -17.70 1.24 1.45
CA HIS A 32 -18.75 1.70 0.54
C HIS A 32 -19.95 2.29 1.30
N GLU A 33 -20.44 1.59 2.34
CA GLU A 33 -21.58 2.07 3.13
C GLU A 33 -21.29 3.42 3.80
N LEU A 34 -20.09 3.60 4.37
CA LEU A 34 -19.69 4.85 5.03
C LEU A 34 -19.47 6.00 4.04
N THR A 35 -18.81 5.72 2.92
CA THR A 35 -18.53 6.75 1.90
C THR A 35 -19.80 7.21 1.21
N GLU A 36 -20.74 6.31 0.90
CA GLU A 36 -22.06 6.65 0.37
C GLU A 36 -22.90 7.46 1.37
N ALA A 37 -22.76 7.18 2.66
CA ALA A 37 -23.37 7.97 3.73
C ALA A 37 -22.68 9.32 4.01
N GLY A 38 -21.62 9.66 3.27
CA GLY A 38 -20.88 10.92 3.39
C GLY A 38 -19.82 10.95 4.50
N THR A 39 -19.48 9.80 5.09
CA THR A 39 -18.40 9.67 6.06
C THR A 39 -17.10 9.34 5.33
N PHE A 40 -16.26 10.36 5.13
CA PHE A 40 -14.96 10.20 4.48
C PHE A 40 -13.88 11.07 5.17
N PRO A 41 -12.70 10.51 5.50
CA PRO A 41 -12.37 9.08 5.41
C PRO A 41 -13.11 8.23 6.45
N PRO A 42 -13.36 6.94 6.20
CA PRO A 42 -13.84 6.02 7.22
C PRO A 42 -12.97 6.02 8.50
N PRO A 43 -13.56 5.83 9.70
CA PRO A 43 -12.84 5.96 10.97
C PRO A 43 -11.77 4.88 11.18
N PHE A 44 -11.87 3.74 10.48
CA PHE A 44 -10.88 2.67 10.56
C PHE A 44 -9.60 2.96 9.77
N CYS A 45 -9.57 3.97 8.89
CA CYS A 45 -8.43 4.23 8.00
C CYS A 45 -7.13 4.48 8.77
N GLU A 46 -7.18 5.27 9.84
CA GLU A 46 -5.98 5.61 10.62
C GLU A 46 -5.38 4.41 11.35
N ASP A 47 -6.22 3.48 11.84
CA ASP A 47 -5.76 2.23 12.44
C ASP A 47 -5.05 1.33 11.40
N ILE A 48 -5.63 1.21 10.20
CA ILE A 48 -5.02 0.43 9.13
C ILE A 48 -3.70 1.06 8.68
N LYS A 49 -3.65 2.39 8.50
CA LYS A 49 -2.41 3.11 8.16
C LYS A 49 -1.31 2.89 9.21
N ALA A 50 -1.67 2.94 10.50
CA ALA A 50 -0.73 2.66 11.58
C ALA A 50 -0.17 1.23 11.52
N LYS A 51 -1.02 0.22 11.26
CA LYS A 51 -0.60 -1.18 11.08
C LYS A 51 0.29 -1.36 9.85
N ALA A 52 -0.10 -0.80 8.71
CA ALA A 52 0.68 -0.87 7.47
C ALA A 52 2.09 -0.29 7.67
N LYS A 53 2.17 0.87 8.33
CA LYS A 53 3.45 1.51 8.68
C LYS A 53 4.28 0.67 9.65
N ALA A 54 3.66 0.06 10.67
CA ALA A 54 4.34 -0.82 11.62
C ALA A 54 4.88 -2.10 10.96
N GLU A 55 4.21 -2.60 9.93
CA GLU A 55 4.63 -3.75 9.12
C GLU A 55 5.61 -3.37 8.00
N GLY A 56 5.96 -2.08 7.84
CA GLY A 56 6.88 -1.61 6.80
C GLY A 56 6.26 -1.53 5.40
N LEU A 57 4.95 -1.72 5.27
CA LEU A 57 4.18 -1.58 4.02
C LEU A 57 3.82 -0.10 3.81
N TRP A 58 4.84 0.75 3.68
CA TRP A 58 4.66 2.20 3.61
C TRP A 58 5.65 2.81 2.62
N ASN A 59 5.25 3.86 1.89
CA ASN A 59 6.13 4.59 0.95
C ASN A 59 6.86 3.69 -0.07
N MET A 60 6.25 2.57 -0.45
CA MET A 60 6.89 1.55 -1.29
C MET A 60 7.16 2.01 -2.72
N PHE A 61 6.56 3.12 -3.14
CA PHE A 61 6.74 3.69 -4.47
C PHE A 61 8.03 4.51 -4.61
N LEU A 62 8.69 4.92 -3.51
CA LEU A 62 9.83 5.84 -3.53
C LEU A 62 11.18 5.10 -3.67
N PRO A 63 11.85 5.13 -4.84
CA PRO A 63 13.15 4.47 -5.00
C PRO A 63 14.27 5.21 -4.27
N SER A 64 14.09 6.52 -4.05
CA SER A 64 15.00 7.42 -3.35
C SER A 64 14.58 7.66 -1.89
N LEU A 65 13.76 6.77 -1.30
CA LEU A 65 13.29 6.90 0.09
C LEU A 65 14.47 7.19 1.05
N PRO A 66 14.48 8.35 1.75
CA PRO A 66 15.49 8.70 2.74
C PRO A 66 15.54 7.67 3.89
N GLU A 67 16.72 7.47 4.49
CA GLU A 67 16.89 6.47 5.57
C GLU A 67 16.15 6.83 6.86
N ASP A 68 15.85 8.11 7.07
CA ASP A 68 15.10 8.64 8.21
C ASP A 68 13.58 8.65 7.98
N MET A 69 13.12 8.31 6.77
CA MET A 69 11.71 8.19 6.45
C MET A 69 11.19 6.77 6.68
N PRO A 70 9.96 6.62 7.22
CA PRO A 70 9.35 5.31 7.38
C PRO A 70 8.99 4.72 6.01
N GLY A 71 9.18 3.41 5.87
CA GLY A 71 8.75 2.66 4.70
C GLY A 71 9.77 1.69 4.17
N THR A 72 9.47 1.12 3.00
CA THR A 72 10.32 0.16 2.32
C THR A 72 10.75 0.70 0.97
N ARG A 73 12.05 0.92 0.79
CA ARG A 73 12.61 1.37 -0.49
C ARG A 73 12.48 0.25 -1.53
N CYS A 74 11.77 0.52 -2.63
CA CYS A 74 11.67 -0.37 -3.79
C CYS A 74 12.05 0.39 -5.05
N SER A 75 12.74 -0.27 -5.98
CA SER A 75 12.83 0.24 -7.35
C SER A 75 11.49 0.13 -8.06
N ASN A 76 11.31 0.84 -9.19
CA ASN A 76 10.06 0.78 -9.96
C ASN A 76 9.69 -0.66 -10.39
N LEU A 77 10.69 -1.49 -10.70
CA LEU A 77 10.47 -2.89 -11.08
C LEU A 77 10.01 -3.73 -9.89
N GLU A 78 10.53 -3.44 -8.69
CA GLU A 78 10.13 -4.12 -7.45
C GLU A 78 8.74 -3.66 -6.98
N TYR A 79 8.39 -2.39 -7.21
CA TYR A 79 7.11 -1.80 -6.81
C TYR A 79 5.95 -2.22 -7.71
N ALA A 80 6.17 -2.41 -9.02
CA ALA A 80 5.13 -2.77 -9.98
C ALA A 80 4.20 -3.92 -9.53
N PRO A 81 4.70 -5.09 -9.07
CA PRO A 81 3.81 -6.16 -8.60
C PRO A 81 3.08 -5.82 -7.28
N LEU A 82 3.64 -4.94 -6.45
CA LEU A 82 2.99 -4.49 -5.22
C LEU A 82 1.83 -3.55 -5.54
N ALA A 83 2.02 -2.65 -6.52
CA ALA A 83 0.97 -1.79 -7.04
C ALA A 83 -0.21 -2.59 -7.63
N GLU A 84 0.08 -3.70 -8.33
CA GLU A 84 -0.95 -4.61 -8.83
C GLU A 84 -1.79 -5.22 -7.70
N ILE A 85 -1.15 -5.67 -6.60
CA ILE A 85 -1.84 -6.26 -5.45
C ILE A 85 -2.75 -5.21 -4.78
N MET A 86 -2.24 -4.00 -4.52
CA MET A 86 -3.04 -2.91 -3.94
C MET A 86 -4.20 -2.51 -4.88
N GLY A 87 -3.98 -2.51 -6.19
CA GLY A 87 -4.98 -2.15 -7.19
C GLY A 87 -6.22 -3.04 -7.22
N ARG A 88 -6.21 -4.20 -6.54
CA ARG A 88 -7.38 -5.10 -6.44
C ARG A 88 -8.56 -4.49 -5.68
N ILE A 89 -8.29 -3.57 -4.75
CA ILE A 89 -9.29 -2.80 -4.02
C ILE A 89 -8.93 -1.32 -4.15
N TYR A 90 -9.81 -0.53 -4.77
CA TYR A 90 -9.48 0.79 -5.30
C TYR A 90 -8.97 1.79 -4.26
N TRP A 91 -9.43 1.69 -3.01
CA TRP A 91 -9.07 2.59 -1.92
C TRP A 91 -7.83 2.13 -1.13
N SER A 92 -7.37 0.89 -1.35
CA SER A 92 -6.29 0.31 -0.56
C SER A 92 -4.94 1.02 -0.68
N PRO A 93 -4.52 1.60 -1.83
CA PRO A 93 -3.22 2.28 -1.93
C PRO A 93 -3.04 3.41 -0.93
N GLU A 94 -4.13 4.07 -0.51
CA GLU A 94 -4.09 5.12 0.51
C GLU A 94 -3.66 4.59 1.88
N MET A 95 -3.96 3.33 2.19
CA MET A 95 -3.59 2.70 3.46
C MET A 95 -2.09 2.42 3.57
N PHE A 96 -1.37 2.47 2.45
CA PHE A 96 0.08 2.25 2.36
C PHE A 96 0.84 3.54 1.99
N ASN A 97 0.16 4.69 1.96
CA ASN A 97 0.69 5.96 1.46
C ASN A 97 1.24 5.86 0.02
N CYS A 98 0.49 5.18 -0.85
CA CYS A 98 0.86 4.88 -2.23
C CYS A 98 -0.21 5.36 -3.24
N ASN A 99 -1.13 6.26 -2.83
CA ASN A 99 -2.16 6.86 -3.69
C ASN A 99 -1.59 8.00 -4.57
N ALA A 100 -2.19 8.21 -5.75
CA ALA A 100 -1.88 9.32 -6.65
C ALA A 100 -2.62 10.59 -6.18
N PRO A 101 -1.99 11.43 -5.33
CA PRO A 101 -1.14 12.55 -5.74
C PRO A 101 0.25 12.57 -5.07
N ASP A 102 0.50 11.64 -4.14
CA ASP A 102 1.76 11.54 -3.38
C ASP A 102 2.86 10.85 -4.21
N THR A 103 2.48 9.96 -5.14
CA THR A 103 3.40 9.35 -6.10
C THR A 103 4.02 10.37 -7.07
N GLY A 104 3.18 11.24 -7.64
CA GLY A 104 3.62 12.21 -8.65
C GLY A 104 4.31 13.46 -8.11
N ASN A 105 4.07 13.86 -6.86
CA ASN A 105 4.66 15.06 -6.27
C ASN A 105 5.94 14.80 -5.45
N MET A 106 6.15 13.58 -4.94
CA MET A 106 7.39 13.22 -4.24
C MET A 106 8.50 12.70 -5.18
N GLU A 107 8.17 12.43 -6.45
CA GLU A 107 9.12 11.97 -7.48
C GLU A 107 9.78 13.13 -8.28
N VAL A 108 9.43 14.40 -8.01
CA VAL A 108 9.94 15.60 -8.73
C VAL A 108 11.05 16.31 -7.97
#